data_AF-A0AAX2MF54-F1
#
_entry.id   AF-A0AAX2MF54-F1
#
_cell.length_a   1.000
_cell.length_b   1.000
_cell.length_c   1.000
_cell.angle_alpha   90.00
_cell.angle_beta   90.00
_cell.angle_gamma   90.00
#
_symmetry.space_group_name_H-M   'P 1'
#
loop_
_entity.id
_entity.type
_entity.pdbx_description
1 polymer ?
#
loop_
_entity_poly.entity_id
_entity_poly.type
_entity_poly.pdbx_seq_one_letter_code
_entity_poly.pdbx_strand_id
1 'polypeptide(L)'
;MKKFATRHEPSVRYLNAGLIARVYPEYQLNADKVQVVETTSGQYYGKGYQDVQNRVPKIANTMADLDWKPGVTMADALRGIYDYYRDQVAASRDLSE
;
A
#
# COMPACT_ATOMS: atom_id res chain seq x y z
N MET A 1 -28.86 -3.86 -14.90
CA MET A 1 -27.82 -4.70 -14.26
C MET A 1 -26.44 -4.27 -14.74
N LYS A 2 -25.68 -3.52 -13.93
CA LYS A 2 -24.27 -3.22 -14.24
C LYS A 2 -23.41 -4.32 -13.62
N LYS A 3 -22.70 -5.07 -14.45
CA LYS A 3 -21.73 -6.09 -14.03
C LYS A 3 -20.56 -5.36 -13.34
N PHE A 4 -20.44 -5.51 -12.03
CA PHE A 4 -19.21 -5.13 -11.33
C PHE A 4 -18.17 -6.21 -11.63
N ALA A 5 -17.10 -5.84 -12.33
CA ALA A 5 -15.93 -6.69 -12.47
C ALA A 5 -15.33 -6.91 -11.07
N THR A 6 -15.24 -8.16 -10.65
CA THR A 6 -14.60 -8.59 -9.40
C THR A 6 -13.08 -8.41 -9.48
N ARG A 7 -12.61 -7.16 -9.55
CA ARG A 7 -11.20 -6.84 -9.28
C ARG A 7 -11.03 -6.87 -7.76
N HIS A 8 -10.24 -7.82 -7.26
CA HIS A 8 -9.93 -7.90 -5.83
C HIS A 8 -9.07 -6.69 -5.47
N GLU A 9 -9.67 -5.70 -4.83
CA GLU A 9 -8.94 -4.56 -4.28
C GLU A 9 -8.28 -4.97 -2.96
N PRO A 10 -7.01 -4.57 -2.72
CA PRO A 10 -6.36 -4.87 -1.46
C PRO A 10 -7.05 -4.09 -0.35
N SER A 11 -7.51 -4.78 0.69
CA SER A 11 -7.85 -4.11 1.96
C SER A 11 -6.57 -3.59 2.62
N VAL A 12 -6.71 -2.71 3.60
CA VAL A 12 -5.57 -2.23 4.42
C VAL A 12 -4.75 -3.40 4.99
N ARG A 13 -5.39 -4.53 5.28
CA ARG A 13 -4.73 -5.76 5.75
C ARG A 13 -4.01 -6.54 4.64
N TYR A 14 -4.48 -6.46 3.39
CA TYR A 14 -3.97 -7.22 2.24
C TYR A 14 -3.02 -6.42 1.34
N LEU A 15 -2.56 -5.24 1.77
CA LEU A 15 -1.47 -4.57 1.09
C LEU A 15 -0.22 -5.46 1.18
N ASN A 16 0.15 -6.08 0.06
CA ASN A 16 1.29 -7.00 -0.10
C ASN A 16 2.67 -6.34 0.11
N ALA A 17 2.74 -5.14 0.69
CA ALA A 17 3.99 -4.43 0.96
C ALA A 17 4.96 -5.28 1.78
N GLY A 18 4.48 -5.99 2.81
CA GLY A 18 5.31 -6.89 3.62
C GLY A 18 5.92 -8.05 2.84
N LEU A 19 5.19 -8.61 1.86
CA LEU A 19 5.71 -9.68 0.98
C LEU A 19 6.75 -9.13 0.01
N ILE A 20 6.54 -7.93 -0.53
CA ILE A 20 7.49 -7.29 -1.46
C ILE A 20 8.76 -6.87 -0.71
N ALA A 21 8.65 -6.35 0.52
CA ALA A 21 9.80 -5.97 1.35
C ALA A 21 10.81 -7.12 1.55
N ARG A 22 10.32 -8.35 1.71
CA ARG A 22 11.17 -9.55 1.90
C ARG A 22 12.04 -9.89 0.69
N VAL A 23 11.74 -9.36 -0.49
CA VAL A 23 12.56 -9.54 -1.69
C VAL A 23 13.84 -8.71 -1.61
N TYR A 24 13.85 -7.63 -0.82
CA TYR A 24 14.96 -6.70 -0.72
C TYR A 24 15.87 -7.04 0.47
N PRO A 25 17.16 -7.37 0.24
CA PRO A 25 18.09 -7.74 1.31
C PRO A 25 18.19 -6.72 2.45
N GLU A 26 18.09 -5.43 2.12
CA GLU A 26 18.17 -4.31 3.06
C GLU A 26 16.99 -4.29 4.04
N TYR A 27 15.85 -4.89 3.65
CA TYR A 27 14.60 -4.89 4.42
C TYR A 27 14.29 -6.24 5.07
N GLN A 28 14.85 -7.36 4.58
CA GLN A 28 14.52 -8.72 5.02
C GLN A 28 14.50 -8.90 6.53
N LEU A 29 15.59 -8.53 7.21
CA LEU A 29 15.74 -8.72 8.66
C LEU A 29 14.68 -7.99 9.48
N ASN A 30 14.23 -6.82 9.01
CA ASN A 30 13.21 -6.04 9.71
C ASN A 30 11.81 -6.49 9.30
N ALA A 31 11.59 -6.84 8.02
CA ALA A 31 10.32 -7.34 7.52
C ALA A 31 9.86 -8.63 8.23
N ASP A 32 10.80 -9.47 8.68
CA ASP A 32 10.48 -10.70 9.43
C ASP A 32 10.11 -10.45 10.89
N LYS A 33 10.52 -9.30 11.45
CA LYS A 33 10.22 -8.91 12.84
C LYS A 33 8.90 -8.15 12.97
N VAL A 34 8.35 -7.63 11.88
CA VAL A 34 7.12 -6.83 11.88
C VAL A 34 5.91 -7.71 12.19
N GLN A 35 5.10 -7.27 13.14
CA GLN A 35 3.83 -7.90 13.49
C GLN A 35 2.67 -6.93 13.23
N VAL A 36 1.59 -7.44 12.64
CA VAL A 36 0.35 -6.68 12.46
C VAL A 36 -0.45 -6.78 13.76
N VAL A 37 -0.54 -5.68 14.49
CA VAL A 37 -1.32 -5.61 15.73
C VAL A 37 -2.70 -5.03 15.41
N GLU A 38 -3.76 -5.78 15.72
CA GLU A 38 -5.12 -5.29 15.56
C GLU A 38 -5.49 -4.28 16.65
N THR A 39 -6.14 -3.19 16.27
CA THR A 39 -6.66 -2.19 17.18
C THR A 39 -7.99 -1.66 16.65
N THR A 40 -8.82 -1.13 17.54
CA THR A 40 -10.08 -0.50 17.15
C THR A 40 -9.83 0.92 16.67
N SER A 41 -10.65 1.42 15.74
CA SER A 41 -10.60 2.81 15.31
C SER A 41 -10.83 3.78 16.47
N GLY A 42 -11.66 3.42 17.46
CA GLY A 42 -11.88 4.22 18.66
C GLY A 42 -10.63 4.35 19.56
N GLN A 43 -9.82 3.30 19.66
CA GLN A 43 -8.55 3.34 20.39
C GLN A 43 -7.45 4.07 19.62
N TYR A 44 -7.41 3.92 18.28
CA TYR A 44 -6.34 4.49 17.45
C TYR A 44 -6.62 5.95 17.04
N TYR A 45 -7.84 6.26 16.59
CA TYR A 45 -8.24 7.58 16.10
C TYR A 45 -9.18 8.35 17.05
N GLY A 46 -9.73 7.70 18.08
CA GLY A 46 -10.63 8.32 19.05
C GLY A 46 -12.12 8.16 18.75
N LYS A 47 -12.96 8.59 19.70
CA LYS A 47 -14.42 8.49 19.61
C LYS A 47 -14.96 9.42 18.53
N GLY A 48 -15.83 8.90 17.67
CA GLY A 48 -16.46 9.65 16.59
C GLY A 48 -15.73 9.55 15.25
N TYR A 49 -14.60 8.83 15.17
CA TYR A 49 -13.95 8.55 13.90
C TYR A 49 -14.83 7.70 12.99
N GLN A 50 -14.97 8.14 11.74
CA GLN A 50 -15.68 7.44 10.68
C GLN A 50 -14.81 7.40 9.44
N ASP A 51 -14.81 6.26 8.74
CA ASP A 51 -14.10 6.08 7.48
C ASP A 51 -14.99 5.36 6.46
N VAL A 52 -14.69 5.61 5.19
CA VAL A 52 -15.35 5.00 4.04
C VAL A 52 -14.78 3.60 3.84
N GLN A 53 -15.65 2.58 3.85
CA GLN A 53 -15.25 1.17 3.74
C GLN A 53 -14.46 0.86 2.45
N ASN A 54 -14.91 1.37 1.30
CA ASN A 54 -14.29 1.15 0.00
C ASN A 54 -14.12 2.46 -0.76
N ARG A 55 -12.97 2.65 -1.41
CA ARG A 55 -12.65 3.86 -2.18
C ARG A 55 -12.33 3.49 -3.63
N VAL A 56 -13.39 3.22 -4.40
CA VAL A 56 -13.28 2.91 -5.84
C VAL A 56 -13.59 4.16 -6.67
N PRO A 57 -12.61 4.81 -7.29
CA PRO A 57 -12.86 6.00 -8.10
C PRO A 57 -13.53 5.61 -9.42
N LYS A 58 -14.59 6.34 -9.81
CA LYS A 58 -15.14 6.25 -11.16
C LYS A 58 -14.29 7.11 -12.10
N ILE A 59 -13.43 6.47 -12.89
CA ILE A 59 -12.45 7.15 -13.76
C ILE A 59 -12.86 7.23 -15.24
N ALA A 60 -14.07 6.78 -15.60
CA ALA A 60 -14.48 6.66 -17.01
C ALA A 60 -14.38 7.99 -17.78
N ASN A 61 -14.81 9.10 -17.18
CA ASN A 61 -14.75 10.42 -17.83
C ASN A 61 -13.31 10.88 -17.98
N THR A 62 -12.49 10.78 -16.93
CA THR A 62 -11.05 11.13 -16.98
C THR A 62 -10.33 10.38 -18.09
N MET A 63 -10.63 9.09 -18.28
CA MET A 63 -10.02 8.31 -19.35
C MET A 63 -10.45 8.78 -20.74
N ALA A 64 -11.72 9.10 -20.92
CA ALA A 64 -12.27 9.54 -22.21
C ALA A 64 -11.83 10.98 -22.55
N ASP A 65 -11.88 11.88 -21.59
CA ASP A 65 -11.67 13.32 -21.79
C ASP A 65 -10.18 13.67 -21.92
N LEU A 66 -9.29 12.90 -21.26
CA LEU A 66 -7.86 13.20 -21.19
C LEU A 66 -6.98 12.18 -21.92
N ASP A 67 -7.57 11.18 -22.59
CA ASP A 67 -6.86 10.02 -23.17
C ASP A 67 -5.87 9.38 -22.18
N TRP A 68 -6.23 9.39 -20.91
CA TRP A 68 -5.39 8.90 -19.82
C TRP A 68 -5.85 7.52 -19.36
N LYS A 69 -4.92 6.67 -18.95
CA LYS A 69 -5.26 5.40 -18.28
C LYS A 69 -4.18 5.01 -17.26
N PRO A 70 -4.54 4.34 -16.16
CA PRO A 70 -3.55 3.82 -15.22
C PRO A 70 -2.72 2.72 -15.91
N GLY A 71 -1.41 2.93 -16.00
CA GLY A 71 -0.45 1.98 -16.58
C GLY A 71 0.39 1.21 -15.55
N VAL A 72 0.37 1.63 -14.29
CA VAL A 72 1.21 1.07 -13.22
C VAL A 72 0.34 0.21 -12.30
N THR A 73 0.76 -1.04 -12.05
CA THR A 73 0.08 -1.92 -11.11
C THR A 73 0.45 -1.58 -9.66
N MET A 74 -0.35 -2.01 -8.69
CA MET A 74 0.00 -1.83 -7.27
C MET A 74 1.36 -2.47 -6.93
N ALA A 75 1.65 -3.65 -7.49
CA ALA A 75 2.92 -4.33 -7.26
C ALA A 75 4.11 -3.54 -7.83
N ASP A 76 3.97 -2.99 -9.04
CA ASP A 76 5.04 -2.19 -9.67
C ASP A 76 5.23 -0.85 -8.94
N ALA A 77 4.15 -0.21 -8.51
CA ALA A 77 4.22 1.00 -7.69
C ALA A 77 4.96 0.74 -6.38
N LEU A 78 4.63 -0.34 -5.67
CA LEU A 78 5.32 -0.72 -4.43
C LEU A 78 6.79 -1.04 -4.66
N ARG A 79 7.14 -1.77 -5.74
CA ARG A 79 8.55 -2.03 -6.10
C ARG A 79 9.30 -0.73 -6.34
N GLY A 80 8.75 0.19 -7.12
CA GLY A 80 9.39 1.49 -7.39
C GLY A 80 9.64 2.30 -6.11
N ILE A 81 8.76 2.20 -5.11
CA ILE A 81 8.96 2.81 -3.79
C ILE A 81 10.13 2.13 -3.06
N TYR A 82 10.17 0.80 -2.99
CA TYR A 82 11.28 0.08 -2.34
C TYR A 82 12.62 0.33 -3.04
N ASP A 83 12.64 0.34 -4.37
CA ASP A 83 13.83 0.62 -5.17
C ASP A 83 14.39 2.01 -4.87
N TYR A 84 13.53 3.02 -4.69
CA TYR A 84 13.97 4.39 -4.38
C TYR A 84 14.56 4.53 -2.96
N TYR A 85 13.99 3.83 -1.99
CA TYR A 85 14.40 3.96 -0.58
C TYR A 85 15.48 2.99 -0.12
N ARG A 86 15.83 1.96 -0.91
CA ARG A 86 16.76 0.89 -0.49
C ARG A 86 18.10 1.42 0.03
N ASP A 87 18.67 2.42 -0.63
CA ASP A 87 19.97 2.99 -0.25
C ASP A 87 19.87 3.95 0.95
N GLN A 88 18.70 4.58 1.12
CA GLN A 88 18.41 5.45 2.26
C GLN A 88 18.19 4.64 3.54
N VAL A 89 17.60 3.45 3.42
CA VAL A 89 17.44 2.53 4.55
C VAL A 89 18.77 1.92 4.96
N ALA A 90 19.64 1.60 4.00
CA ALA A 90 21.01 1.22 4.30
C ALA A 90 21.75 2.34 5.07
N ALA A 91 21.63 3.60 4.62
CA ALA A 91 22.25 4.74 5.28
C ALA A 91 21.62 5.08 6.65
N SER A 92 20.32 4.84 6.84
CA SER A 92 19.62 5.12 8.10
C SER A 92 19.89 4.08 9.19
N ARG A 93 20.35 2.87 8.84
CA ARG A 93 20.80 1.89 9.84
C ARG A 93 21.92 2.46 10.72
N ASP A 94 22.85 3.21 10.12
CA ASP A 94 23.97 3.83 10.83
C ASP A 94 23.56 4.99 11.75
N LEU A 95 22.31 5.45 11.69
CA LEU A 95 21.80 6.58 12.48
C LEU A 95 20.91 6.16 13.66
N SER A 96 20.67 4.85 13.84
CA SER A 96 19.78 4.32 14.89
C SER A 96 20.45 3.33 15.86
N GLU A 97 21.79 3.24 15.82
CA GLU A 97 22.65 2.72 16.89
C GLU A 97 23.30 3.88 17.66
#